data_AF-A0A522VZ68-F1
#
_entry.id   AF-A0A522VZ68-F1
#
_cell.length_a   1.000
_cell.length_b   1.000
_cell.length_c   1.000
_cell.angle_alpha   90.00
_cell.angle_beta   90.00
_cell.angle_gamma   90.00
#
_symmetry.space_group_name_H-M   'P 1'
#
loop_
_entity.id
_entity.type
_entity.pdbx_description
1 polymer ?
#
loop_
_entity_poly.entity_id
_entity_poly.type
_entity_poly.pdbx_seq_one_letter_code
_entity_poly.pdbx_strand_id
1 'polypeptide(L)'
;MRKLAAIIGLSGFALLLAGNAHAVNWDCQIHRLKLSPMMQVLIERLRWHMWTRDNDLKITAEADLDAFIALTQITDRYGKLITNAIRDYNDGDPEADHLCFKYVLEADCMSYLVYQNTVINLPKSDRKAIEDEGVRRCERARDF
;
A
#
# COMPACT_ATOMS: atom_id res chain seq x y z
N MET A 1 -7.49 -1.84 76.45
CA MET A 1 -6.10 -2.12 75.98
C MET A 1 -6.14 -2.19 74.46
N ARG A 2 -5.72 -1.14 73.73
CA ARG A 2 -4.38 -0.91 73.14
C ARG A 2 -3.91 -2.00 72.15
N LYS A 3 -4.06 -1.67 70.85
CA LYS A 3 -3.10 -1.66 69.71
C LYS A 3 -2.34 -2.92 69.22
N LEU A 4 -2.14 -2.90 67.88
CA LEU A 4 -1.12 -3.49 66.97
C LEU A 4 -1.51 -4.84 66.31
N ALA A 5 -1.84 -4.94 65.01
CA ALA A 5 -1.15 -4.58 63.75
C ALA A 5 0.03 -5.50 63.38
N ALA A 6 -0.16 -6.35 62.35
CA ALA A 6 0.85 -6.77 61.36
C ALA A 6 0.19 -7.65 60.28
N ILE A 7 -0.34 -7.04 59.22
CA ILE A 7 -0.55 -7.71 57.93
C ILE A 7 0.79 -7.62 57.20
N ILE A 8 1.47 -8.75 57.09
CA ILE A 8 2.80 -8.87 56.49
C ILE A 8 2.65 -9.08 54.97
N GLY A 9 3.21 -8.13 54.21
CA GLY A 9 3.80 -8.24 52.85
C GLY A 9 2.89 -8.82 51.74
N LEU A 10 2.38 -8.05 50.77
CA LEU A 10 3.14 -7.47 49.65
C LEU A 10 4.48 -8.18 49.37
N SER A 11 4.51 -9.04 48.34
CA SER A 11 5.49 -9.01 47.23
C SER A 11 5.60 -10.36 46.51
N GLY A 12 5.49 -10.32 45.17
CA GLY A 12 5.93 -11.38 44.24
C GLY A 12 4.86 -12.46 43.98
N PHE A 13 4.23 -12.57 42.83
CA PHE A 13 4.80 -12.54 41.49
C PHE A 13 3.67 -12.21 40.49
N ALA A 14 3.29 -10.93 40.40
CA ALA A 14 2.42 -10.43 39.33
C ALA A 14 3.25 -9.86 38.16
N LEU A 15 4.43 -10.44 37.90
CA LEU A 15 5.28 -10.09 36.77
C LEU A 15 5.47 -11.35 35.94
N LEU A 16 4.77 -11.43 34.81
CA LEU A 16 5.21 -12.03 33.53
C LEU A 16 4.11 -11.93 32.45
N LEU A 17 3.31 -10.86 32.46
CA LEU A 17 2.53 -10.44 31.28
C LEU A 17 3.04 -9.10 30.71
N ALA A 18 4.34 -8.86 30.85
CA ALA A 18 5.07 -7.95 29.97
C ALA A 18 5.68 -8.75 28.81
N GLY A 19 4.87 -9.63 28.19
CA GLY A 19 5.10 -9.92 26.79
C GLY A 19 4.66 -8.67 26.06
N ASN A 20 5.61 -7.88 25.57
CA ASN A 20 5.33 -6.67 24.82
C ASN A 20 4.21 -6.99 23.84
N ALA A 21 3.00 -6.46 24.08
CA ALA A 21 2.06 -6.33 22.99
C ALA A 21 2.74 -5.34 22.05
N HIS A 22 3.54 -5.87 21.11
CA HIS A 22 4.21 -5.07 20.10
C HIS A 22 3.11 -4.27 19.43
N ALA A 23 3.11 -2.96 19.65
CA ALA A 23 2.08 -2.08 19.14
C ALA A 23 2.06 -2.29 17.63
N VAL A 24 1.01 -2.92 17.11
CA VAL A 24 0.86 -3.11 15.67
C VAL A 24 1.02 -1.74 15.05
N ASN A 25 2.01 -1.56 14.17
CA ASN A 25 2.19 -0.29 13.48
C ASN A 25 0.95 -0.02 12.62
N TRP A 26 0.03 0.76 13.19
CA TRP A 26 -1.32 0.96 12.66
C TRP A 26 -1.30 1.88 11.46
N ASP A 27 -0.35 2.81 11.41
CA ASP A 27 -0.14 3.69 10.28
C ASP A 27 0.33 2.89 9.05
N CYS A 28 1.32 2.02 9.20
CA CYS A 28 1.72 1.07 8.16
C CYS A 28 0.58 0.15 7.69
N GLN A 29 -0.26 -0.34 8.62
CA GLN A 29 -1.40 -1.19 8.25
C GLN A 29 -2.46 -0.40 7.45
N ILE A 30 -2.72 0.85 7.82
CA ILE A 30 -3.59 1.75 7.05
C ILE A 30 -3.03 1.93 5.63
N HIS A 31 -1.72 2.09 5.48
CA HIS A 31 -1.06 2.18 4.18
C HIS A 31 -1.22 0.91 3.35
N ARG A 32 -1.03 -0.27 3.95
CA ARG A 32 -1.26 -1.56 3.28
C ARG A 32 -2.69 -1.68 2.73
N LEU A 33 -3.68 -1.26 3.50
CA LEU A 33 -5.10 -1.32 3.10
C LEU A 33 -5.46 -0.39 1.95
N LYS A 34 -4.63 0.60 1.63
CA LYS A 34 -4.83 1.52 0.50
C LYS A 34 -4.40 0.94 -0.86
N LEU A 35 -3.55 -0.09 -0.87
CA LEU A 35 -3.03 -0.67 -2.13
C LEU A 35 -4.15 -1.24 -3.00
N SER A 36 -5.03 -2.08 -2.45
CA SER A 36 -6.11 -2.70 -3.22
C SER A 36 -7.10 -1.69 -3.81
N PRO A 37 -7.59 -0.68 -3.06
CA PRO A 37 -8.41 0.38 -3.64
C PRO A 37 -7.75 1.15 -4.79
N MET A 38 -6.47 1.52 -4.66
CA MET A 38 -5.73 2.21 -5.72
C MET A 38 -5.70 1.39 -7.01
N MET A 39 -5.43 0.09 -6.87
CA MET A 39 -5.44 -0.87 -7.96
C MET A 39 -6.84 -1.00 -8.61
N GLN A 40 -7.90 -1.15 -7.80
CA GLN A 40 -9.27 -1.25 -8.32
C GLN A 40 -9.68 -0.04 -9.17
N VAL A 41 -9.25 1.18 -8.80
CA VAL A 41 -9.51 2.38 -9.60
C VAL A 41 -8.91 2.27 -11.01
N LEU A 42 -7.69 1.74 -11.13
CA LEU A 42 -7.03 1.58 -12.43
C LEU A 42 -7.65 0.45 -13.24
N ILE A 43 -8.02 -0.67 -12.62
CA ILE A 43 -8.77 -1.75 -13.28
C ILE A 43 -10.08 -1.23 -13.86
N GLU A 44 -10.85 -0.48 -13.08
CA GLU A 44 -12.14 0.04 -13.55
C GLU A 44 -11.97 1.04 -14.71
N ARG A 45 -10.88 1.82 -14.73
CA ARG A 45 -10.52 2.65 -15.88
C ARG A 45 -10.17 1.83 -17.12
N LEU A 46 -9.38 0.77 -16.98
CA LEU A 46 -9.05 -0.14 -18.08
C LEU A 46 -10.30 -0.85 -18.62
N ARG A 47 -11.19 -1.31 -17.73
CA ARG A 47 -12.49 -1.88 -18.09
C ARG A 47 -13.36 -0.88 -18.84
N TRP A 48 -13.35 0.40 -18.47
CA TRP A 48 -14.05 1.42 -19.25
C TRP A 48 -13.51 1.49 -20.69
N HIS A 49 -12.18 1.41 -20.88
CA HIS A 49 -11.59 1.33 -22.21
C HIS A 49 -11.98 0.06 -22.97
N MET A 50 -12.19 -1.07 -22.30
CA MET A 50 -12.69 -2.30 -22.96
C MET A 50 -14.11 -2.15 -23.51
N TRP A 51 -14.99 -1.47 -22.76
CA TRP A 51 -16.43 -1.47 -23.02
C TRP A 51 -16.98 -0.15 -23.58
N THR A 52 -16.14 0.87 -23.74
CA THR A 52 -16.54 2.14 -24.36
C THR A 52 -17.08 1.93 -25.78
N ARG A 53 -17.97 2.83 -26.23
CA ARG A 53 -18.48 2.81 -27.61
C ARG A 53 -17.53 3.47 -28.61
N ASP A 54 -16.58 4.27 -28.14
CA ASP A 54 -15.59 4.93 -28.99
C ASP A 54 -14.44 3.97 -29.31
N ASN A 55 -14.36 3.50 -30.55
CA ASN A 55 -13.32 2.55 -30.96
C ASN A 55 -11.91 3.13 -30.88
N ASP A 56 -11.76 4.46 -30.93
CA ASP A 56 -10.46 5.14 -30.81
C ASP A 56 -9.94 5.19 -29.36
N LEU A 57 -10.75 4.72 -28.41
CA LEU A 57 -10.42 4.62 -26.99
C LEU A 57 -10.46 3.18 -26.48
N LYS A 58 -10.61 2.20 -27.38
CA LYS A 58 -10.65 0.79 -27.00
C LYS A 58 -9.26 0.19 -26.89
N ILE A 59 -9.02 -0.51 -25.79
CA ILE A 59 -7.89 -1.42 -25.65
C ILE A 59 -8.29 -2.81 -26.14
N THR A 60 -7.30 -3.64 -26.50
CA THR A 60 -7.54 -5.04 -26.82
C THR A 60 -7.77 -5.85 -25.54
N ALA A 61 -8.42 -7.01 -25.67
CA ALA A 61 -8.57 -7.94 -24.54
C ALA A 61 -7.22 -8.44 -24.00
N GLU A 62 -6.23 -8.59 -24.88
CA GLU A 62 -4.85 -8.94 -24.50
C GLU A 62 -4.21 -7.84 -23.65
N ALA A 63 -4.31 -6.58 -24.09
CA ALA A 63 -3.76 -5.45 -23.35
C ALA A 63 -4.44 -5.24 -21.97
N ASP A 64 -5.75 -5.50 -21.87
CA ASP A 64 -6.48 -5.49 -20.59
C ASP A 64 -6.00 -6.61 -19.65
N LEU A 65 -5.85 -7.83 -20.17
CA LEU A 65 -5.37 -8.97 -19.39
C LEU A 65 -3.94 -8.77 -18.89
N ASP A 66 -3.03 -8.32 -19.77
CA ASP A 66 -1.64 -8.05 -19.42
C ASP A 66 -1.54 -6.96 -18.33
N ALA A 67 -2.32 -5.88 -18.48
CA ALA A 67 -2.37 -4.83 -17.48
C ALA A 67 -2.94 -5.34 -16.14
N PHE A 68 -4.00 -6.13 -16.16
CA PHE A 68 -4.59 -6.72 -14.95
C PHE A 68 -3.60 -7.62 -14.20
N ILE A 69 -2.87 -8.47 -14.93
CA ILE A 69 -1.82 -9.34 -14.36
C ILE A 69 -0.72 -8.48 -13.73
N ALA A 70 -0.18 -7.52 -14.47
CA ALA A 70 0.91 -6.67 -14.02
C ALA A 70 0.53 -5.88 -12.75
N LEU A 71 -0.65 -5.27 -12.74
CA LEU A 71 -1.12 -4.53 -11.59
C LEU A 71 -1.37 -5.43 -10.36
N THR A 72 -1.82 -6.67 -10.57
CA THR A 72 -2.02 -7.64 -9.49
C THR A 72 -0.68 -8.05 -8.87
N GLN A 73 0.33 -8.27 -9.70
CA GLN A 73 1.70 -8.56 -9.26
C GLN A 73 2.31 -7.39 -8.47
N ILE A 74 2.06 -6.14 -8.90
CA ILE A 74 2.47 -4.94 -8.16
C ILE A 74 1.80 -4.93 -6.78
N THR A 75 0.49 -5.14 -6.71
CA THR A 75 -0.27 -5.15 -5.45
C THR A 75 0.25 -6.22 -4.49
N ASP A 76 0.50 -7.44 -4.96
CA ASP A 76 1.06 -8.53 -4.17
C ASP A 76 2.49 -8.21 -3.68
N ARG A 77 3.36 -7.76 -4.58
CA ARG A 77 4.75 -7.42 -4.25
C ARG A 77 4.82 -6.35 -3.16
N TYR A 78 4.12 -5.23 -3.35
CA TYR A 78 4.16 -4.13 -2.39
C TYR A 78 3.40 -4.46 -1.10
N GLY A 79 2.34 -5.27 -1.17
CA GLY A 79 1.67 -5.81 0.02
C GLY A 79 2.61 -6.62 0.91
N LYS A 80 3.50 -7.42 0.31
CA LYS A 80 4.55 -8.17 1.03
C LYS A 80 5.61 -7.25 1.62
N LEU A 81 6.11 -6.28 0.86
CA LEU A 81 7.11 -5.32 1.34
C LEU A 81 6.61 -4.53 2.56
N ILE A 82 5.38 -4.02 2.52
CA ILE A 82 4.78 -3.31 3.67
C ILE A 82 4.59 -4.26 4.86
N THR A 83 4.18 -5.51 4.61
CA THR A 83 4.03 -6.51 5.68
C THR A 83 5.37 -6.80 6.37
N ASN A 84 6.46 -6.86 5.60
CA ASN A 84 7.81 -7.03 6.17
C ASN A 84 8.22 -5.80 6.99
N ALA A 85 8.01 -4.59 6.47
CA ALA A 85 8.29 -3.36 7.22
C ALA A 85 7.53 -3.28 8.54
N ILE A 86 6.26 -3.70 8.58
CA ILE A 86 5.48 -3.80 9.83
C ILE A 86 6.14 -4.77 10.81
N ARG A 87 6.62 -5.93 10.32
CA ARG A 87 7.30 -6.90 11.17
C ARG A 87 8.61 -6.34 11.71
N ASP A 88 9.43 -5.74 10.86
CA ASP A 88 10.73 -5.20 11.24
C ASP A 88 10.55 -4.04 12.25
N TYR A 89 9.51 -3.22 12.10
CA TYR A 89 9.11 -2.22 13.11
C TYR A 89 8.77 -2.87 14.44
N ASN A 90 7.95 -3.93 14.43
CA ASN A 90 7.58 -4.65 15.65
C ASN A 90 8.82 -5.29 16.30
N ASP A 91 9.80 -5.74 15.52
CA ASP A 91 11.06 -6.30 16.00
C ASP A 91 12.04 -5.24 16.56
N GLY A 92 11.68 -3.95 16.47
CA GLY A 92 12.37 -2.86 17.14
C GLY A 92 13.14 -1.91 16.22
N ASP A 93 12.92 -1.97 14.90
CA ASP A 93 13.49 -1.01 13.95
C ASP A 93 12.53 0.16 13.68
N PRO A 94 12.70 1.33 14.33
CA PRO A 94 11.80 2.46 14.15
C PRO A 94 11.86 3.05 12.73
N GLU A 95 12.94 2.82 11.99
CA GLU A 95 13.06 3.29 10.60
C GLU A 95 12.13 2.50 9.66
N ALA A 96 11.68 1.30 10.04
CA ALA A 96 10.79 0.53 9.18
C ALA A 96 9.43 1.21 8.92
N ASP A 97 9.01 2.17 9.75
CA ASP A 97 7.79 2.95 9.53
C ASP A 97 7.85 3.81 8.25
N HIS A 98 9.00 4.44 7.97
CA HIS A 98 9.17 5.27 6.78
C HIS A 98 9.04 4.44 5.49
N LEU A 99 9.42 3.16 5.54
CA LEU A 99 9.38 2.25 4.40
C LEU A 99 7.94 1.95 3.96
N CYS A 100 6.99 1.86 4.89
CA CYS A 100 5.59 1.57 4.56
C CYS A 100 4.99 2.62 3.63
N PHE A 101 5.18 3.90 3.95
CA PHE A 101 4.64 4.98 3.12
C PHE A 101 5.38 5.08 1.78
N LYS A 102 6.72 4.94 1.79
CA LYS A 102 7.53 4.85 0.57
C LYS A 102 7.00 3.79 -0.39
N TYR A 103 6.76 2.57 0.10
CA TYR A 103 6.25 1.47 -0.71
C TYR A 103 4.86 1.72 -1.29
N VAL A 104 4.00 2.46 -0.60
CA VAL A 104 2.71 2.88 -1.19
C VAL A 104 2.90 3.85 -2.34
N LEU A 105 3.83 4.81 -2.21
CA LEU A 105 4.11 5.77 -3.28
C LEU A 105 4.74 5.10 -4.50
N GLU A 106 5.68 4.19 -4.29
CA GLU A 106 6.25 3.38 -5.36
C GLU A 106 5.19 2.51 -6.05
N ALA A 107 4.30 1.87 -5.28
CA ALA A 107 3.18 1.12 -5.85
C ALA A 107 2.23 1.99 -6.68
N ASP A 108 1.93 3.22 -6.24
CA ASP A 108 1.11 4.18 -6.99
C ASP A 108 1.75 4.53 -8.34
N CYS A 109 3.04 4.89 -8.32
CA CYS A 109 3.82 5.19 -9.52
C CYS A 109 3.81 4.00 -10.49
N MET A 110 4.21 2.82 -10.02
CA MET A 110 4.32 1.62 -10.86
C MET A 110 2.96 1.21 -11.43
N SER A 111 1.89 1.27 -10.63
CA SER A 111 0.55 0.91 -11.10
C SER A 111 0.07 1.89 -12.16
N TYR A 112 0.32 3.18 -11.98
CA TYR A 112 -0.07 4.18 -12.97
C TYR A 112 0.72 4.03 -14.27
N LEU A 113 2.02 3.70 -14.21
CA LEU A 113 2.81 3.44 -15.41
C LEU A 113 2.28 2.26 -16.23
N VAL A 114 1.73 1.22 -15.57
CA VAL A 114 1.02 0.16 -16.29
C VAL A 114 -0.19 0.73 -17.04
N TYR A 115 -1.07 1.47 -16.35
CA TYR A 115 -2.22 2.11 -17.00
C TYR A 115 -1.79 3.00 -18.18
N GLN A 116 -0.83 3.89 -17.96
CA GLN A 116 -0.29 4.79 -18.98
C GLN A 116 0.18 4.01 -20.22
N ASN A 117 1.04 3.01 -20.04
CA ASN A 117 1.58 2.24 -21.16
C ASN A 117 0.49 1.51 -21.96
N THR A 118 -0.59 1.09 -21.30
CA THR A 118 -1.73 0.44 -21.94
C THR A 118 -2.57 1.40 -22.80
N VAL A 119 -2.74 2.66 -22.39
CA VAL A 119 -3.71 3.57 -23.03
C VAL A 119 -3.10 4.74 -23.82
N ILE A 120 -1.82 5.06 -23.63
CA ILE A 120 -1.21 6.29 -24.16
C ILE A 120 -1.12 6.33 -25.69
N ASN A 121 -1.16 5.19 -26.36
CA ASN A 121 -1.10 5.11 -27.82
C ASN A 121 -2.48 5.05 -28.47
N LEU A 122 -3.56 5.13 -27.70
CA LEU A 122 -4.91 5.17 -28.24
C LEU A 122 -5.16 6.52 -28.95
N PRO A 123 -5.76 6.54 -30.15
CA PRO A 123 -5.85 7.74 -30.99
C PRO A 123 -6.48 8.97 -30.31
N LYS A 124 -7.48 8.77 -29.45
CA LYS A 124 -8.16 9.86 -28.72
C LYS A 124 -7.77 9.99 -27.26
N SER A 125 -6.71 9.29 -26.82
CA SER A 125 -6.22 9.46 -25.46
C SER A 125 -5.69 10.88 -25.24
N ASP A 126 -5.95 11.45 -24.06
CA ASP A 126 -5.31 12.70 -23.64
C ASP A 126 -3.88 12.38 -23.18
N ARG A 127 -2.98 12.23 -24.16
CA ARG A 127 -1.59 11.81 -23.92
C ARG A 127 -0.89 12.72 -22.91
N LYS A 128 -1.09 14.03 -23.01
CA LYS A 128 -0.47 15.00 -22.12
C LYS A 128 -0.95 14.82 -20.69
N ALA A 129 -2.26 14.71 -20.47
CA ALA A 129 -2.79 14.51 -19.12
C ALA A 129 -2.32 13.18 -18.51
N ILE A 130 -2.18 12.13 -19.33
CA ILE A 130 -1.68 10.82 -18.89
C ILE A 130 -0.19 10.93 -18.49
N GLU A 131 0.65 11.50 -19.35
CA GLU A 131 2.08 11.64 -19.07
C GLU A 131 2.34 12.54 -17.85
N ASP A 132 1.66 13.69 -17.76
CA ASP A 132 1.81 14.63 -16.65
C ASP A 132 1.43 13.98 -15.31
N GLU A 133 0.36 13.17 -15.27
CA GLU A 133 -0.05 12.45 -14.08
C GLU A 133 0.93 11.32 -13.72
N GLY A 134 1.49 10.64 -14.72
CA GLY A 134 2.53 9.62 -14.52
C GLY A 134 3.80 10.21 -13.92
N VAL A 135 4.26 11.34 -14.46
CA VAL A 135 5.36 12.13 -13.89
C VAL A 135 5.03 12.50 -12.45
N ARG A 136 3.89 13.15 -12.20
CA ARG A 136 3.50 13.60 -10.86
C ARG A 136 3.50 12.49 -9.80
N ARG A 137 3.02 11.29 -10.14
CA ARG A 137 2.99 10.14 -9.20
C ARG A 137 4.39 9.59 -8.95
N CYS A 138 5.20 9.46 -10.00
CA CYS A 138 6.54 8.90 -9.88
C CYS A 138 7.54 9.88 -9.24
N GLU A 139 7.40 11.18 -9.44
CA GLU A 139 8.18 12.19 -8.71
C GLU A 139 7.88 12.15 -7.22
N ARG A 140 6.60 12.02 -6.83
CA ARG A 140 6.22 11.85 -5.42
C ARG A 140 6.90 10.63 -4.78
N ALA A 141 7.05 9.52 -5.52
CA ALA A 141 7.73 8.33 -5.03
C ALA A 141 9.25 8.49 -4.95
N ARG A 142 9.84 9.22 -5.90
CA ARG A 142 11.28 9.48 -5.95
C ARG A 142 11.75 10.46 -4.88
N ASP A 143 10.94 11.48 -4.62
CA ASP A 143 11.28 12.61 -3.76
C ASP A 143 10.92 12.38 -2.28
N PHE A 144 10.43 11.17 -1.94
CA PHE A 144 10.19 10.69 -0.59
C PHE A 144 11.44 10.01 0.00
#